data_AF-A0A951GJG8-F1
#
_entry.id   AF-A0A951GJG8-F1
#
_cell.length_a   1.000
_cell.length_b   1.000
_cell.length_c   1.000
_cell.angle_alpha   90.00
_cell.angle_beta   90.00
_cell.angle_gamma   90.00
#
_symmetry.space_group_name_H-M   'P 1'
#
loop_
_entity.id
_entity.type
_entity.pdbx_description
1 polymer ?
#
loop_
_entity_poly.entity_id
_entity_poly.type
_entity_poly.pdbx_seq_one_letter_code
_entity_poly.pdbx_strand_id
1 'polypeptide(L)'
;MPADYRADYVIVGAGSAGCTLANRLTEDPEVRVILIEAGGRDTNPLIHIPAGYVKLLDHPTLTWGFKAEADPGVAGREILYPRGKVLGG
;
A
#
# COMPACT_ATOMS: atom_id res chain seq x y z
N MET A 1 14.26 26.23 0.44
CA MET A 1 14.54 25.42 1.64
C MET A 1 13.63 24.21 1.59
N PRO A 2 14.12 22.96 1.69
CA PRO A 2 13.22 21.84 1.93
C PRO A 2 12.50 22.08 3.27
N ALA A 3 11.22 21.72 3.35
CA ALA A 3 10.47 21.85 4.60
C ALA A 3 11.10 20.95 5.68
N ASP A 4 11.28 21.49 6.90
CA ASP A 4 11.68 20.70 8.07
C ASP A 4 10.46 19.91 8.56
N TYR A 5 10.44 18.60 8.34
CA TYR A 5 9.38 17.72 8.81
C TYR A 5 9.81 17.07 10.14
N ARG A 6 9.05 17.32 11.20
CA ARG A 6 9.30 16.76 12.55
C ARG A 6 8.14 15.87 12.98
N ALA A 7 8.46 14.68 13.47
CA ALA A 7 7.50 13.72 14.00
C ALA A 7 8.10 12.91 15.13
N ASP A 8 7.25 12.37 15.98
CA ASP A 8 7.60 11.40 17.01
C ASP A 8 7.70 10.00 16.39
N TYR A 9 6.87 9.73 15.37
CA TYR A 9 6.89 8.49 14.60
C TYR A 9 6.90 8.74 13.10
N VAL A 10 7.72 7.96 12.39
CA VAL A 10 7.69 7.87 10.92
C VAL A 10 7.28 6.45 10.55
N ILE A 11 6.12 6.31 9.89
CA ILE A 11 5.58 5.03 9.42
C ILE A 11 5.80 4.96 7.91
N VAL A 12 6.50 3.91 7.48
CA VAL A 12 6.79 3.66 6.06
C VAL A 12 5.84 2.57 5.56
N GLY A 13 4.94 2.96 4.66
CA GLY A 13 3.86 2.15 4.11
C GLY A 13 2.52 2.46 4.79
N ALA A 14 1.57 2.99 4.02
CA ALA A 14 0.19 3.21 4.43
C ALA A 14 -0.73 2.04 4.03
N GLY A 15 -0.23 0.81 4.23
CA GLY A 15 -1.05 -0.39 4.12
C GLY A 15 -2.02 -0.54 5.30
N SER A 16 -2.72 -1.66 5.38
CA SER A 16 -3.72 -1.91 6.42
C SER A 16 -3.17 -1.73 7.84
N ALA A 17 -1.94 -2.20 8.10
CA ALA A 17 -1.27 -2.03 9.38
C ALA A 17 -0.79 -0.58 9.60
N GLY A 18 -0.21 0.05 8.58
CA GLY A 18 0.32 1.42 8.67
C GLY A 18 -0.78 2.46 8.93
N CYS A 19 -1.89 2.38 8.20
CA CYS A 19 -3.07 3.22 8.42
C CYS A 19 -3.67 3.01 9.81
N THR A 20 -3.79 1.75 10.25
CA THR A 20 -4.32 1.44 11.58
C THR A 20 -3.42 1.98 12.68
N LEU A 21 -2.10 1.79 12.57
CA LEU A 21 -1.13 2.28 13.54
C LEU A 21 -1.11 3.81 13.59
N ALA A 22 -1.08 4.47 12.42
CA ALA A 22 -1.14 5.93 12.34
C ALA A 22 -2.38 6.46 13.05
N ASN A 23 -3.56 5.91 12.75
CA ASN A 23 -4.82 6.30 13.38
C ASN A 23 -4.76 6.21 14.91
N ARG A 24 -4.20 5.12 15.45
CA ARG A 24 -4.13 4.89 16.90
C ARG A 24 -3.13 5.80 17.59
N LEU A 25 -1.95 6.00 17.01
CA LEU A 25 -0.93 6.87 17.58
C LEU A 25 -1.41 8.33 17.65
N THR A 26 -2.14 8.78 16.63
CA THR A 26 -2.69 10.15 16.57
C THR A 26 -3.97 10.35 17.40
N GLU A 27 -4.46 9.32 18.13
CA GLU A 27 -5.52 9.54 19.13
C GLU A 27 -5.03 10.43 20.28
N ASP A 28 -3.72 10.42 20.56
CA ASP A 28 -3.06 11.40 21.42
C ASP A 28 -2.70 12.66 20.61
N PRO A 29 -3.27 13.84 20.92
CA PRO A 29 -3.04 15.08 20.17
C PRO A 29 -1.60 15.61 20.29
N GLU A 30 -0.82 15.15 21.28
CA GLU A 30 0.58 15.55 21.43
C GLU A 30 1.52 14.73 20.52
N VAL A 31 1.04 13.63 19.95
CA VAL A 31 1.83 12.74 19.08
C VAL A 31 1.72 13.17 17.62
N ARG A 32 2.86 13.43 16.99
CA ARG A 32 2.96 13.73 15.56
C ARG A 32 3.46 12.52 14.79
N VAL A 33 2.70 12.12 13.78
CA VAL A 33 3.04 11.00 12.89
C VAL A 33 3.26 11.51 11.47
N ILE A 34 4.36 11.08 10.86
CA ILE A 34 4.54 11.15 9.40
C ILE A 34 4.25 9.76 8.84
N LEU A 35 3.25 9.66 7.97
CA LEU A 35 2.91 8.44 7.23
C LEU A 35 3.35 8.61 5.78
N ILE A 36 4.19 7.70 5.29
CA ILE A 36 4.73 7.73 3.93
C ILE A 36 4.15 6.55 3.15
N GLU A 37 3.59 6.83 1.97
CA GLU A 37 3.09 5.81 1.05
C GLU A 37 3.70 6.02 -0.33
N ALA A 38 4.14 4.93 -0.98
CA ALA A 38 4.71 4.98 -2.32
C ALA A 38 3.62 5.15 -3.40
N GLY A 39 2.42 4.64 -3.11
CA GLY A 39 1.23 4.79 -3.94
C GLY A 39 0.52 6.14 -3.81
N GLY A 40 -0.50 6.29 -4.64
CA GLY A 40 -1.41 7.43 -4.57
C GLY A 40 -2.57 7.20 -3.60
N ARG A 41 -3.49 8.16 -3.56
CA ARG A 41 -4.80 7.98 -2.91
C ARG A 41 -5.64 6.94 -3.66
N ASP A 42 -6.50 6.23 -2.94
CA ASP A 42 -7.41 5.19 -3.41
C ASP A 42 -8.60 5.70 -4.24
N THR A 43 -8.35 6.55 -5.24
CA THR A 43 -9.43 7.21 -6.01
C THR A 43 -9.99 6.36 -7.15
N ASN A 44 -9.39 5.21 -7.48
CA ASN A 44 -9.90 4.35 -8.55
C ASN A 44 -11.21 3.68 -8.12
N PRO A 45 -12.33 3.87 -8.84
CA PRO A 45 -13.62 3.27 -8.47
C PRO A 45 -13.61 1.76 -8.32
N LEU A 46 -12.73 1.06 -9.04
CA LEU A 46 -12.59 -0.40 -8.96
C LEU A 46 -12.07 -0.88 -7.60
N ILE A 47 -11.43 -0.02 -6.80
CA ILE A 47 -11.02 -0.31 -5.41
C ILE A 47 -12.26 -0.44 -4.51
N HIS A 48 -13.27 0.38 -4.76
CA HIS A 48 -14.49 0.48 -3.93
C HIS A 48 -15.60 -0.48 -4.35
N ILE A 49 -15.43 -1.16 -5.49
CA ILE A 49 -16.34 -2.19 -5.97
C ILE A 49 -15.75 -3.55 -5.57
N PRO A 50 -16.38 -4.37 -4.73
CA PRO A 50 -15.79 -5.63 -4.26
C PRO A 50 -15.31 -6.58 -5.38
N ALA A 51 -16.08 -6.71 -6.46
CA ALA A 51 -15.69 -7.51 -7.63
C ALA A 51 -14.69 -6.79 -8.57
N GLY A 52 -14.48 -5.48 -8.39
CA GLY A 52 -13.58 -4.66 -9.20
C GLY A 52 -12.11 -5.00 -8.99
N TYR A 53 -11.74 -5.52 -7.82
CA TYR A 53 -10.38 -5.92 -7.48
C TYR A 53 -9.74 -6.89 -8.49
N VAL A 54 -10.51 -7.80 -9.09
CA VAL A 54 -9.99 -8.76 -10.09
C VAL A 54 -9.34 -8.04 -11.28
N LYS A 55 -9.84 -6.87 -11.65
CA LYS A 55 -9.27 -6.04 -12.73
C LYS A 55 -8.01 -5.29 -12.31
N LEU A 56 -7.68 -5.28 -11.01
CA LEU A 56 -6.56 -4.52 -10.45
C LEU A 56 -5.34 -5.38 -10.13
N LEU A 57 -5.43 -6.70 -10.24
CA LEU A 57 -4.37 -7.64 -9.82
C LEU A 57 -2.98 -7.34 -10.40
N ASP A 58 -2.90 -6.89 -11.65
CA ASP A 58 -1.65 -6.51 -12.34
C ASP A 58 -1.69 -5.05 -12.83
N HIS A 59 -2.40 -4.18 -12.11
CA HIS A 59 -2.53 -2.78 -12.51
C HIS A 59 -1.19 -2.04 -12.40
N PRO A 60 -0.69 -1.40 -13.47
CA PRO A 60 0.71 -0.93 -13.56
C PRO A 60 1.08 0.13 -12.52
N THR A 61 0.10 0.89 -12.04
CA THR A 61 0.33 1.97 -11.07
C THR A 61 -0.24 1.71 -9.68
N LEU A 62 -1.18 0.77 -9.56
CA LEU A 62 -1.89 0.51 -8.29
C LEU A 62 -1.38 -0.74 -7.58
N THR A 63 -0.49 -1.50 -8.22
CA THR A 63 0.22 -2.61 -7.60
C THR A 63 1.72 -2.41 -7.70
N TRP A 64 2.45 -3.24 -6.97
CA TRP A 64 3.90 -3.35 -7.09
C TRP A 64 4.36 -4.17 -8.31
N GLY A 65 3.44 -4.86 -9.01
CA GLY A 65 3.76 -5.65 -10.19
C GLY A 65 4.65 -6.87 -9.92
N PHE A 66 4.66 -7.38 -8.67
CA PHE A 66 5.48 -8.52 -8.33
C PHE A 66 5.00 -9.81 -8.99
N LYS A 67 5.98 -10.63 -9.37
CA LYS A 67 5.80 -12.00 -9.85
C LYS A 67 6.73 -12.89 -9.06
N ALA A 68 6.22 -14.05 -8.67
CA ALA A 68 7.08 -15.12 -8.17
C ALA A 68 7.91 -15.68 -9.33
N GLU A 69 9.13 -16.12 -9.03
CA GLU A 69 9.97 -16.82 -10.00
C GLU A 69 9.27 -18.10 -10.49
N ALA A 70 9.61 -18.52 -11.71
CA ALA A 70 9.10 -19.75 -12.28
C ALA A 70 9.54 -20.96 -11.44
N ASP A 71 8.59 -21.80 -11.06
CA ASP A 71 8.85 -22.95 -10.20
C ASP A 71 8.27 -24.27 -10.78
N PRO A 72 9.00 -25.41 -10.68
CA PRO A 72 8.52 -26.70 -11.17
C PRO A 72 7.19 -27.16 -10.52
N GLY A 73 6.94 -26.82 -9.27
CA GLY A 73 5.70 -27.10 -8.54
C GLY A 73 4.48 -26.37 -9.10
N VAL A 74 4.68 -25.36 -9.95
CA VAL A 74 3.63 -24.69 -10.72
C VAL A 74 3.79 -24.89 -12.23
N ALA A 75 4.46 -25.98 -12.64
CA ALA A 75 4.74 -26.31 -14.04
C ALA A 75 5.52 -25.21 -14.79
N GLY A 76 6.47 -24.58 -14.10
CA GLY A 76 7.36 -23.55 -14.69
C GLY A 76 6.69 -22.20 -14.94
N ARG A 77 5.51 -21.95 -14.35
CA ARG A 77 4.83 -20.66 -14.48
C ARG A 77 5.39 -19.62 -13.51
N GLU A 78 5.55 -18.40 -13.98
CA GLU A 78 5.65 -17.22 -13.12
C GLU A 78 4.25 -16.81 -12.67
N ILE A 79 4.03 -16.72 -11.36
CA ILE A 79 2.71 -16.43 -10.79
C ILE A 79 2.66 -14.97 -10.34
N LEU A 80 1.61 -14.26 -10.75
CA LEU A 80 1.33 -12.91 -10.24
C LEU A 80 1.21 -12.94 -8.71
N TYR A 81 1.93 -12.03 -8.06
CA TYR A 81 1.90 -11.88 -6.61
C TYR A 81 1.39 -10.46 -6.26
N PRO A 82 0.07 -10.23 -6.39
CA PRO A 82 -0.51 -8.89 -6.31
C PRO A 82 -0.31 -8.30 -4.91
N ARG A 83 0.33 -7.13 -4.86
CA ARG A 83 0.47 -6.29 -3.67
C ARG A 83 0.03 -4.88 -4.03
N GLY A 84 -0.90 -4.29 -3.29
CA GLY A 84 -1.35 -2.93 -3.56
C GLY A 84 -0.26 -1.91 -3.28
N LYS A 85 -0.31 -0.82 -4.04
CA LYS A 85 0.58 0.34 -3.96
C LYS A 85 -0.31 1.59 -4.01
N VAL A 86 -1.02 1.80 -2.91
CA VAL A 86 -2.07 2.82 -2.74
C VAL A 86 -2.31 3.02 -1.24
N LEU A 87 -2.84 4.18 -0.82
CA LEU A 87 -3.33 4.36 0.55
C LEU A 87 -4.35 3.27 0.91
N GLY A 88 -4.16 2.59 2.03
CA GLY A 88 -4.93 1.40 2.44
C GLY A 88 -4.19 0.09 2.20
N GLY A 89 -3.24 0.08 1.25
CA GLY A 89 -2.44 -1.08 0.85
C GLY A 89 -3.06 -1.96 -0.22
#